data_AF-A0A7W1UWN8-F1
#
_entry.id   AF-A0A7W1UWN8-F1
#
_cell.length_a   1.000
_cell.length_b   1.000
_cell.length_c   1.000
_cell.angle_alpha   90.00
_cell.angle_beta   90.00
_cell.angle_gamma   90.00
#
_symmetry.space_group_name_H-M   'P 1'
#
loop_
_entity.id
_entity.type
_entity.pdbx_description
1 polymer ?
#
loop_
_entity_poly.entity_id
_entity_poly.type
_entity_poly.pdbx_seq_one_letter_code
_entity_poly.pdbx_strand_id
1 'polypeptide(L)'
;MHDDGDAAGHLVSGLNWFAICDPDARTSVRITIDGGDGSAVHHRAADILATLQQINTGAFHFDSISIDDSMVVDPIPAVVDERWLVRGHPRLTLVATTPEWSVDALGWIVALVAAVCGPSGRRPTPGLISIGRN
;
A
#
# COMPACT_ATOMS: atom_id res chain seq x y z
N MET A 1 41.56 -1.09 -14.72
CA MET A 1 40.25 -0.42 -14.88
C MET A 1 39.29 -1.22 -14.02
N HIS A 2 39.12 -0.75 -12.78
CA HIS A 2 38.46 -1.46 -11.69
C HIS A 2 36.97 -1.14 -11.72
N ASP A 3 36.18 -2.18 -11.55
CA ASP A 3 34.72 -2.18 -11.63
C ASP A 3 34.14 -1.69 -10.29
N ASP A 4 34.06 -0.36 -10.12
CA ASP A 4 33.48 0.29 -8.94
C ASP A 4 31.94 0.44 -9.03
N GLY A 5 31.32 -0.03 -10.12
CA GLY A 5 29.88 0.14 -10.38
C GLY A 5 28.98 -0.89 -9.69
N ASP A 6 29.49 -2.09 -9.43
CA ASP A 6 28.68 -3.24 -8.96
C ASP A 6 28.61 -3.34 -7.42
N ALA A 7 29.63 -2.85 -6.72
CA ALA A 7 29.68 -2.85 -5.25
C ALA A 7 28.62 -1.93 -4.62
N ALA A 8 28.36 -0.77 -5.22
CA ALA A 8 27.33 0.15 -4.76
C ALA A 8 25.91 -0.44 -4.94
N GLY A 9 25.67 -1.15 -6.05
CA GLY A 9 24.41 -1.84 -6.30
C GLY A 9 24.11 -2.94 -5.27
N HIS A 10 25.14 -3.67 -4.84
CA HIS A 10 25.02 -4.68 -3.79
C HIS A 10 24.87 -4.11 -2.38
N LEU A 11 25.51 -2.98 -2.06
CA LEU A 11 25.32 -2.29 -0.78
C LEU A 11 23.90 -1.73 -0.66
N VAL A 12 23.36 -1.13 -1.72
CA VAL A 12 21.98 -0.62 -1.73
C VAL A 12 20.95 -1.74 -1.68
N SER A 13 21.23 -2.90 -2.30
CA SER A 13 20.35 -4.08 -2.26
C SER A 13 20.40 -4.86 -0.94
N GLY A 14 21.47 -4.68 -0.14
CA GLY A 14 21.68 -5.37 1.14
C GLY A 14 21.29 -4.55 2.37
N LEU A 15 21.14 -3.23 2.25
CA LEU A 15 20.72 -2.38 3.34
C LEU A 15 19.19 -2.39 3.43
N ASN A 16 18.68 -3.24 4.32
CA ASN A 16 17.31 -3.16 4.80
C ASN A 16 17.15 -1.83 5.56
N TRP A 17 16.86 -0.74 4.83
CA TRP A 17 16.74 0.63 5.34
C TRP A 17 15.86 0.70 6.60
N PHE A 18 14.76 -0.06 6.62
CA PHE A 18 13.84 -0.18 7.74
C PHE A 18 14.52 -0.76 9.00
N ALA A 19 15.45 -1.69 8.84
CA ALA A 19 16.26 -2.23 9.95
C ALA A 19 17.27 -1.22 10.50
N ILE A 20 17.63 -0.20 9.72
CA ILE A 20 18.59 0.86 10.10
C ILE A 20 17.86 2.06 10.72
N CYS A 21 16.58 2.27 10.40
CA CYS A 21 15.76 3.30 11.03
C CYS A 21 15.59 3.09 12.53
N ASP A 22 15.61 4.20 13.27
CA ASP A 22 15.31 4.24 14.70
C ASP A 22 13.97 3.53 14.97
N PRO A 23 13.94 2.48 15.81
CA PRO A 23 12.71 1.79 16.18
C PRO A 23 11.62 2.73 16.70
N ASP A 24 11.99 3.82 17.37
CA ASP A 24 11.05 4.79 17.95
C ASP A 24 10.44 5.75 16.91
N ALA A 25 11.07 5.87 15.73
CA ALA A 25 10.54 6.63 14.60
C ALA A 25 9.51 5.83 13.76
N ARG A 26 9.48 4.51 13.94
CA ARG A 26 8.60 3.63 13.18
C ARG A 26 7.14 3.89 13.50
N THR A 27 6.33 4.04 12.46
CA THR A 27 4.91 4.36 12.62
C THR A 27 4.06 3.24 12.04
N SER A 28 3.18 2.66 12.86
CA SER A 28 2.16 1.74 12.36
C SER A 28 1.07 2.53 11.65
N VAL A 29 0.78 2.13 10.42
CA VAL A 29 -0.19 2.78 9.54
C VAL A 29 -1.24 1.79 9.08
N ARG A 30 -2.46 2.29 8.96
CA ARG A 30 -3.59 1.61 8.36
C ARG A 30 -3.87 2.22 7.00
N ILE A 31 -3.86 1.41 5.97
CA ILE A 31 -4.14 1.79 4.60
C ILE A 31 -5.47 1.14 4.21
N THR A 32 -6.46 1.93 3.83
CA THR A 32 -7.74 1.42 3.35
C THR A 32 -7.83 1.67 1.86
N ILE A 33 -8.17 0.63 1.11
CA ILE A 33 -8.38 0.69 -0.33
C ILE A 33 -9.84 0.37 -0.59
N ASP A 34 -10.54 1.34 -1.16
CA ASP A 34 -11.91 1.19 -1.60
C ASP A 34 -11.91 1.04 -3.13
N GLY A 35 -12.28 -0.16 -3.59
CA GLY A 35 -12.38 -0.48 -5.01
C GLY A 35 -13.85 -0.61 -5.40
N GLY A 36 -14.34 0.30 -6.25
CA GLY A 36 -15.76 0.36 -6.63
C GLY A 36 -16.38 -0.97 -7.12
N ASP A 37 -15.61 -1.85 -7.76
CA ASP A 37 -16.01 -3.24 -8.02
C ASP A 37 -15.10 -4.19 -7.24
N GLY A 38 -15.35 -4.29 -5.94
CA GLY A 38 -14.48 -4.93 -4.97
C GLY A 38 -14.29 -6.44 -5.12
N SER A 39 -14.91 -7.09 -6.12
CA SER A 39 -14.75 -8.53 -6.32
C SER A 39 -13.31 -8.93 -6.73
N ALA A 40 -12.62 -8.11 -7.52
CA ALA A 40 -11.31 -8.48 -8.09
C ALA A 40 -10.13 -8.30 -7.12
N VAL A 41 -10.19 -7.30 -6.24
CA VAL A 41 -9.12 -7.01 -5.27
C VAL A 41 -9.20 -7.96 -4.07
N HIS A 42 -10.42 -8.35 -3.67
CA HIS A 42 -10.64 -9.24 -2.53
C HIS A 42 -10.06 -10.64 -2.76
N HIS A 43 -10.30 -11.24 -3.92
CA HIS A 43 -9.74 -12.57 -4.25
C HIS A 43 -8.21 -12.57 -4.32
N ARG A 44 -7.59 -11.39 -4.43
CA ARG A 44 -6.15 -11.20 -4.54
C ARG A 44 -5.51 -10.69 -3.25
N ALA A 45 -6.24 -10.57 -2.14
CA ALA A 45 -5.72 -9.96 -0.91
C ALA A 45 -4.40 -10.59 -0.46
N ALA A 46 -4.34 -11.93 -0.40
CA ALA A 46 -3.12 -12.66 -0.05
C ALA A 46 -1.98 -12.44 -1.07
N ASP A 47 -2.30 -12.48 -2.37
CA ASP A 47 -1.33 -12.23 -3.44
C ASP A 47 -0.79 -10.80 -3.41
N ILE A 48 -1.64 -9.83 -3.07
CA ILE A 48 -1.29 -8.41 -2.92
C ILE A 48 -0.31 -8.27 -1.76
N LEU A 49 -0.61 -8.84 -0.59
CA LEU A 49 0.29 -8.81 0.56
C LEU A 49 1.64 -9.46 0.24
N ALA A 50 1.62 -10.65 -0.38
CA ALA A 50 2.84 -11.36 -0.75
C ALA A 50 3.67 -10.56 -1.76
N THR A 51 3.02 -9.96 -2.77
CA THR A 51 3.71 -9.12 -3.77
C THR A 51 4.31 -7.88 -3.10
N LEU A 52 3.57 -7.20 -2.23
CA LEU A 52 4.06 -6.04 -1.47
C LEU A 52 5.27 -6.39 -0.60
N GLN A 53 5.23 -7.53 0.09
CA GLN A 53 6.37 -8.03 0.88
C GLN A 53 7.57 -8.37 -0.01
N GLN A 54 7.36 -8.87 -1.23
CA GLN A 54 8.42 -9.24 -2.16
C GLN A 54 9.08 -8.03 -2.83
N ILE A 55 8.31 -7.03 -3.27
CA ILE A 55 8.84 -5.84 -3.96
C ILE A 55 9.42 -4.82 -2.99
N ASN A 56 9.05 -4.90 -1.71
CA ASN A 56 9.57 -4.02 -0.69
C ASN A 56 11.05 -4.31 -0.45
N THR A 57 11.90 -3.39 -0.88
CA THR A 57 13.37 -3.44 -0.73
C THR A 57 13.82 -3.15 0.71
N GLY A 58 12.98 -3.42 1.70
CA GLY A 58 13.24 -3.15 3.11
C GLY A 58 13.01 -1.70 3.51
N ALA A 59 12.18 -0.93 2.82
CA ALA A 59 11.82 0.42 3.27
C ALA A 59 10.62 0.40 4.25
N PHE A 60 9.72 -0.56 4.09
CA PHE A 60 8.48 -0.71 4.86
C PHE A 60 8.40 -2.11 5.48
N HIS A 61 7.41 -2.35 6.32
CA HIS A 61 7.01 -3.70 6.72
C HIS A 61 5.51 -3.84 6.51
N PHE A 62 5.06 -4.85 5.77
CA PHE A 62 3.65 -5.10 5.52
C PHE A 62 3.20 -6.27 6.42
N ASP A 63 2.47 -5.94 7.48
CA ASP A 63 2.16 -6.86 8.58
C ASP A 63 1.02 -7.81 8.25
N SER A 64 -0.09 -7.25 7.77
CA SER A 64 -1.31 -8.02 7.53
C SER A 64 -2.24 -7.30 6.58
N ILE A 65 -3.08 -8.10 5.94
CA ILE A 65 -4.16 -7.62 5.09
C ILE A 65 -5.46 -8.25 5.56
N SER A 66 -6.51 -7.45 5.67
CA SER A 66 -7.85 -7.91 5.99
C SER A 66 -8.85 -7.36 4.99
N ILE A 67 -9.89 -8.14 4.79
CA ILE A 67 -11.06 -7.78 4.03
C ILE A 67 -12.12 -7.35 5.04
N ASP A 68 -12.56 -6.11 4.94
CA ASP A 68 -13.71 -5.62 5.68
C ASP A 68 -14.92 -5.62 4.74
N ASP A 69 -15.79 -6.61 4.95
CA ASP A 69 -17.08 -6.73 4.26
C ASP A 69 -18.18 -5.88 4.93
N SER A 70 -17.87 -5.18 6.03
CA SER A 70 -18.81 -4.23 6.61
C SER A 70 -18.97 -3.06 5.63
N MET A 71 -20.21 -2.87 5.16
CA MET A 71 -20.54 -1.74 4.30
C MET A 71 -20.48 -0.46 5.13
N VAL A 72 -19.28 0.12 5.23
CA VAL A 72 -19.08 1.41 5.89
C VAL A 72 -19.46 2.51 4.91
N VAL A 73 -20.51 3.25 5.25
CA VAL A 73 -20.84 4.53 4.61
C VAL A 73 -19.91 5.57 5.22
N ASP A 74 -18.72 5.76 4.65
CA ASP A 74 -17.86 6.87 5.07
C ASP A 74 -18.42 8.20 4.57
N PRO A 75 -18.12 9.32 5.27
CA PRO A 75 -18.30 10.64 4.72
C PRO A 75 -17.41 10.78 3.48
N ILE A 76 -18.07 10.67 2.34
CA ILE A 76 -17.50 10.75 1.01
C ILE A 76 -16.79 12.11 0.85
N PRO A 77 -15.50 12.15 0.43
CA PRO A 77 -14.88 13.41 0.01
C PRO A 77 -15.67 13.97 -1.16
N ALA A 78 -15.95 15.29 -1.19
CA ALA A 78 -16.77 15.96 -2.20
C ALA A 78 -16.28 15.84 -3.67
N VAL A 79 -15.25 15.04 -3.92
CA VAL A 79 -14.50 14.86 -5.18
C VAL A 79 -14.75 13.50 -5.83
N VAL A 80 -15.58 12.61 -5.28
CA VAL A 80 -15.88 11.33 -5.96
C VAL A 80 -17.17 11.38 -6.78
N ASP A 81 -17.09 10.79 -7.97
CA ASP A 81 -18.15 10.64 -8.97
C ASP A 81 -19.37 9.88 -8.40
N GLU A 82 -20.58 10.16 -8.90
CA GLU A 82 -21.86 9.60 -8.42
C GLU A 82 -21.90 8.07 -8.43
N ARG A 83 -20.99 7.44 -9.16
CA ARG A 83 -20.73 5.99 -9.18
C ARG A 83 -20.29 5.41 -7.82
N TRP A 84 -19.75 6.24 -6.95
CA TRP A 84 -19.39 5.90 -5.56
C TRP A 84 -20.58 5.91 -4.59
N LEU A 85 -21.71 6.51 -4.98
CA LEU A 85 -22.86 6.73 -4.08
C LEU A 85 -23.76 5.50 -3.91
N VAL A 86 -23.58 4.45 -4.71
CA VAL A 86 -24.66 3.47 -4.93
C VAL A 86 -24.44 2.11 -4.27
N ARG A 87 -23.24 1.74 -3.84
CA ARG A 87 -23.01 0.42 -3.23
C ARG A 87 -21.93 0.51 -2.16
N GLY A 88 -22.16 -0.07 -0.99
CA GLY A 88 -21.06 -0.34 -0.09
C GLY A 88 -20.04 -1.18 -0.84
N HIS A 89 -18.84 -0.66 -0.95
CA HIS A 89 -17.75 -1.32 -1.62
C HIS A 89 -16.96 -2.07 -0.56
N PRO A 90 -16.67 -3.35 -0.78
CA PRO A 90 -15.94 -4.11 0.21
C PRO A 90 -14.50 -3.53 0.25
N ARG A 91 -13.97 -3.39 1.47
CA ARG A 91 -12.74 -2.62 1.72
C ARG A 91 -11.58 -3.54 1.98
N LEU A 92 -10.45 -3.23 1.38
CA LEU A 92 -9.18 -3.86 1.73
C LEU A 92 -8.47 -3.00 2.76
N THR A 93 -8.19 -3.54 3.93
CA THR A 93 -7.39 -2.88 4.96
C THR A 93 -6.03 -3.55 5.04
N LEU A 94 -4.97 -2.77 4.85
CA LEU A 94 -3.59 -3.20 4.98
C LEU A 94 -2.99 -2.51 6.20
N VAL A 95 -2.38 -3.29 7.09
CA VAL A 95 -1.55 -2.77 8.19
C VAL A 95 -0.11 -2.85 7.75
N ALA A 96 0.58 -1.73 7.86
CA ALA A 96 1.99 -1.62 7.57
C ALA A 96 2.70 -0.84 8.66
N THR A 97 4.02 -0.97 8.70
CA THR A 97 4.91 -0.15 9.52
C THR A 97 5.84 0.61 8.60
N THR A 98 5.89 1.92 8.79
CA THR A 98 6.72 2.85 8.02
C THR A 98 7.96 3.22 8.82
N PRO A 99 9.07 3.58 8.15
CA PRO A 99 10.29 3.99 8.83
C PRO A 99 10.10 5.35 9.53
N GLU A 100 9.21 6.18 8.99
CA GLU A 100 8.85 7.49 9.50
C GLU A 100 7.43 7.88 9.04
N TRP A 101 6.84 8.87 9.70
CA TRP A 101 5.60 9.51 9.25
C TRP A 101 5.91 10.80 8.50
N SER A 102 6.26 10.66 7.21
CA SER A 102 6.51 11.77 6.30
C SER A 102 5.65 11.64 5.05
N VAL A 103 5.41 12.76 4.37
CA VAL A 103 4.67 12.76 3.09
C VAL A 103 5.37 11.90 2.04
N ASP A 104 6.71 11.84 2.07
CA ASP A 104 7.49 11.01 1.16
C ASP A 104 7.26 9.52 1.41
N ALA A 105 7.40 9.08 2.67
CA ALA A 105 7.13 7.69 3.06
C ALA A 105 5.70 7.26 2.73
N LEU A 106 4.72 8.15 2.95
CA LEU A 106 3.33 7.91 2.59
C LEU A 106 3.14 7.86 1.07
N GLY A 107 3.78 8.75 0.31
CA GLY A 107 3.73 8.75 -1.14
C GLY A 107 4.25 7.45 -1.75
N TRP A 108 5.35 6.92 -1.22
CA TRP A 108 5.90 5.63 -1.63
C TRP A 108 4.95 4.47 -1.36
N ILE A 109 4.31 4.43 -0.19
CA ILE A 109 3.31 3.40 0.13
C ILE A 109 2.13 3.47 -0.83
N VAL A 110 1.58 4.66 -1.06
CA VAL A 110 0.47 4.85 -2.01
C VAL A 110 0.88 4.36 -3.40
N ALA A 111 2.07 4.70 -3.87
CA ALA A 111 2.56 4.29 -5.17
C ALA A 111 2.72 2.77 -5.29
N LEU A 112 3.31 2.11 -4.28
CA LEU A 112 3.47 0.65 -4.25
C LEU A 112 2.12 -0.06 -4.21
N VAL A 113 1.23 0.37 -3.33
CA VAL A 113 -0.13 -0.18 -3.20
C VAL A 113 -0.90 -0.02 -4.50
N ALA A 114 -0.87 1.18 -5.12
CA ALA A 114 -1.52 1.44 -6.40
C ALA A 114 -0.92 0.61 -7.54
N ALA A 115 0.39 0.39 -7.56
CA ALA A 115 1.04 -0.44 -8.58
C ALA A 115 0.63 -1.92 -8.47
N VAL A 116 0.54 -2.46 -7.25
CA VAL A 116 0.14 -3.86 -7.01
C VAL A 116 -1.35 -4.07 -7.21
N CYS A 117 -2.19 -3.11 -6.80
CA CYS A 117 -3.65 -3.18 -6.95
C CYS A 117 -4.13 -2.73 -8.33
N GLY A 118 -3.25 -2.11 -9.12
CA GLY A 118 -3.56 -1.60 -10.45
C GLY A 118 -4.09 -2.68 -11.40
N PRO A 119 -4.93 -2.30 -12.38
CA PRO A 119 -5.60 -3.28 -13.22
C PRO A 119 -4.60 -4.06 -14.07
N SER A 120 -4.70 -5.39 -14.02
CA SER A 120 -3.92 -6.32 -14.84
C SER A 120 -4.39 -6.37 -16.31
N GLY A 121 -4.63 -5.20 -16.92
CA GLY A 121 -5.11 -5.06 -18.30
C GLY A 121 -6.60 -4.68 -18.47
N ARG A 122 -7.27 -4.18 -17.41
CA ARG A 122 -8.63 -3.60 -17.50
C ARG A 122 -8.59 -2.07 -17.33
N ARG A 123 -9.69 -1.39 -17.69
CA ARG A 123 -9.83 0.06 -17.47
C ARG A 123 -9.53 0.41 -16.00
N PRO A 124 -8.79 1.49 -15.72
CA PRO A 124 -8.57 1.95 -14.35
C PRO A 124 -9.93 2.21 -13.71
N THR A 125 -10.22 1.44 -12.66
CA THR A 125 -11.38 1.68 -11.82
C THR A 125 -10.95 2.75 -10.82
N PRO A 126 -11.68 3.88 -10.69
CA PRO A 126 -11.35 4.86 -9.66
C PRO A 126 -11.41 4.17 -8.30
N GLY A 127 -10.35 4.33 -7.52
CA GLY A 127 -10.22 3.79 -6.17
C GLY A 127 -9.78 4.89 -5.21
N LEU A 128 -10.23 4.79 -3.96
CA LEU A 128 -9.86 5.70 -2.89
C LEU A 128 -8.83 4.96 -2.02
N ILE A 129 -7.72 5.63 -1.75
CA ILE A 129 -6.72 5.16 -0.79
C ILE A 129 -6.71 6.17 0.36
N SER A 130 -7.01 5.70 1.56
CA SER A 130 -6.85 6.48 2.79
C SER A 130 -5.74 5.89 3.64
N ILE A 131 -4.94 6.74 4.27
CA ILE A 131 -3.87 6.32 5.19
C ILE A 131 -4.04 7.06 6.50
N GLY A 132 -4.10 6.29 7.59
CA GLY A 132 -4.11 6.81 8.95
C GLY A 132 -3.04 6.14 9.79
N ARG A 133 -2.69 6.76 10.91
CA ARG A 133 -1.95 6.07 11.97
C ARG A 133 -2.90 5.12 12.70
N ASN A 134 -2.38 3.99 13.19
CA ASN A 134 -3.11 3.13 14.11
C ASN A 134 -3.26 3.79 15.50
#